data_AF-A0AA36D7K4-F1
#
_entry.id   AF-A0AA36D7K4-F1
#
_cell.length_a   1.000
_cell.length_b   1.000
_cell.length_c   1.000
_cell.angle_alpha   90.00
_cell.angle_beta   90.00
_cell.angle_gamma   90.00
#
_symmetry.space_group_name_H-M   'P 1'
#
loop_
_entity.id
_entity.type
_entity.pdbx_description
1 polymer ?
#
loop_
_entity_poly.entity_id
_entity_poly.type
_entity_poly.pdbx_seq_one_letter_code
_entity_poly.pdbx_strand_id
1 'polypeptide(L)'
;MEKYVLSYFNYRGRAEAIRLMLIDHTIPFAEHTIHEKEWASLRTSYPFLQVPTLRIDGHTTIAQTGAIMRYFGRKLATMVDVLFEATRDWRNRYQRLIYEEYEEQKTNYIDHYLPKQIANFEKIFATRGYEGPYLLGKKLSIADYALFEELCVSKLLAPDCMEYINRRSIRSLPVNGNGKQ
;
A
#
# COMPACT_ATOMS: atom_id res chain seq x y z
N MET A 1 25.89 -2.37 10.13
CA MET A 1 24.53 -2.89 10.35
C MET A 1 23.59 -1.99 9.55
N GLU A 2 22.65 -2.56 8.80
CA GLU A 2 21.75 -1.76 7.94
C GLU A 2 20.87 -0.83 8.78
N LYS A 3 20.81 0.46 8.40
CA LYS A 3 20.05 1.48 9.13
C LYS A 3 18.55 1.17 9.12
N TYR A 4 18.02 0.76 7.98
CA TYR A 4 16.62 0.43 7.78
C TYR A 4 16.50 -0.98 7.23
N VAL A 5 15.74 -1.85 7.91
CA VAL A 5 15.42 -3.20 7.43
C VAL A 5 13.91 -3.38 7.40
N LEU A 6 13.34 -3.51 6.21
CA LEU A 6 11.92 -3.78 6.00
C LEU A 6 11.71 -5.30 5.96
N SER A 7 10.88 -5.82 6.87
CA SER A 7 10.51 -7.25 6.88
C SER A 7 9.11 -7.43 6.31
N TYR A 8 8.97 -8.25 5.26
CA TYR A 8 7.68 -8.63 4.68
C TYR A 8 7.81 -9.92 3.84
N PHE A 9 6.68 -10.44 3.37
CA PHE A 9 6.66 -11.57 2.45
C PHE A 9 7.14 -11.19 1.03
N ASN A 10 7.46 -12.21 0.23
CA ASN A 10 7.93 -12.07 -1.16
C ASN A 10 6.80 -11.76 -2.17
N TYR A 11 5.98 -10.76 -1.86
CA TYR A 11 4.94 -10.20 -2.74
C TYR A 11 4.71 -8.73 -2.37
N ARG A 12 3.92 -8.00 -3.17
CA ARG A 12 3.66 -6.56 -2.95
C ARG A 12 2.96 -6.29 -1.62
N GLY A 13 1.73 -6.79 -1.50
CA GLY A 13 0.89 -6.70 -0.31
C GLY A 13 0.90 -5.32 0.37
N ARG A 14 0.97 -5.33 1.71
CA ARG A 14 0.94 -4.13 2.55
C ARG A 14 2.28 -3.40 2.67
N ALA A 15 3.37 -3.98 2.17
CA ALA A 15 4.70 -3.37 2.21
C ALA A 15 5.02 -2.51 0.98
N GLU A 16 4.31 -2.69 -0.14
CA GLU A 16 4.70 -2.04 -1.39
C GLU A 16 4.67 -0.52 -1.33
N ALA A 17 3.67 0.08 -0.67
CA ALA A 17 3.64 1.52 -0.46
C ALA A 17 4.87 2.03 0.32
N ILE A 18 5.38 1.24 1.26
CA ILE A 18 6.60 1.55 2.03
C ILE A 18 7.81 1.47 1.10
N ARG A 19 7.92 0.40 0.31
CA ARG A 19 9.03 0.20 -0.65
C ARG A 19 9.10 1.34 -1.65
N LEU A 20 7.97 1.70 -2.26
CA LEU A 20 7.86 2.80 -3.22
C LEU A 20 8.29 4.12 -2.59
N MET A 21 7.82 4.43 -1.38
CA MET A 21 8.21 5.64 -0.66
C MET A 21 9.72 5.68 -0.37
N LEU A 22 10.30 4.58 0.10
CA LEU A 22 11.74 4.50 0.40
C LEU A 22 12.58 4.67 -0.88
N ILE A 23 12.19 4.03 -1.98
CA ILE A 23 12.88 4.11 -3.28
C ILE A 23 12.84 5.53 -3.83
N ASP A 24 11.66 6.14 -3.88
CA ASP A 24 11.48 7.47 -4.48
C ASP A 24 12.21 8.55 -3.68
N HIS A 25 12.23 8.44 -2.35
CA HIS A 25 13.04 9.33 -1.50
C HIS A 25 14.53 8.96 -1.43
N THR A 26 14.97 7.96 -2.22
CA THR A 26 16.37 7.48 -2.25
C THR A 26 16.88 7.10 -0.85
N ILE A 27 16.01 6.52 -0.02
CA ILE A 27 16.35 6.05 1.32
C ILE A 27 16.87 4.61 1.20
N PRO A 28 18.15 4.35 1.50
CA PRO A 28 18.68 2.99 1.47
C PRO A 28 18.01 2.14 2.55
N PHE A 29 17.59 0.94 2.17
CA PHE A 29 17.02 -0.04 3.09
C PHE A 29 17.37 -1.46 2.62
N ALA A 30 17.47 -2.38 3.57
CA ALA A 30 17.55 -3.80 3.29
C ALA A 30 16.16 -4.45 3.39
N GLU A 31 15.92 -5.48 2.58
CA GLU A 31 14.74 -6.33 2.69
C GLU A 31 15.08 -7.60 3.47
N HIS A 32 14.28 -7.89 4.49
CA HIS A 32 14.23 -9.20 5.12
C HIS A 32 13.00 -9.92 4.59
N THR A 33 13.20 -10.73 3.55
CA THR A 33 12.14 -11.50 2.91
C THR A 33 11.76 -12.69 3.78
N ILE A 34 10.50 -12.75 4.20
CA ILE A 34 9.94 -13.85 4.98
C ILE A 34 9.32 -14.85 4.01
N HIS A 35 9.71 -16.13 4.12
CA HIS A 35 9.04 -17.21 3.40
C HIS A 35 7.85 -17.74 4.21
N GLU A 36 6.73 -18.01 3.54
CA GLU A 36 5.48 -18.43 4.23
C GLU A 36 5.66 -19.68 5.10
N LYS A 37 6.52 -20.62 4.67
CA LYS A 37 6.85 -21.85 5.39
C LYS A 37 7.49 -21.60 6.76
N GLU A 38 8.14 -20.45 6.93
CA GLU A 38 8.86 -20.05 8.15
C GLU A 38 8.01 -19.14 9.03
N TRP A 39 6.87 -18.64 8.53
CA TRP A 39 6.07 -17.64 9.23
C TRP A 39 5.55 -18.13 10.58
N ALA A 40 5.12 -19.40 10.64
CA ALA A 40 4.58 -19.98 11.86
C ALA A 40 5.57 -19.92 13.04
N SER A 41 6.86 -20.17 12.78
CA SER A 41 7.93 -20.10 13.79
C SER A 41 8.45 -18.67 14.00
N LEU A 42 8.51 -17.85 12.95
CA LEU A 42 9.05 -16.49 13.02
C LEU A 42 8.08 -15.47 13.62
N ARG A 43 6.76 -15.65 13.50
CA ARG A 43 5.76 -14.61 13.84
C ARG A 43 5.87 -14.10 15.28
N THR A 44 6.29 -14.94 16.23
CA THR A 44 6.45 -14.57 17.66
C THR A 44 7.60 -13.59 17.88
N SER A 45 8.54 -13.46 16.93
CA SER A 45 9.60 -12.45 16.96
C SER A 45 9.12 -11.05 16.55
N TYR A 46 7.86 -10.91 16.09
CA TYR A 46 7.29 -9.63 15.65
C TYR A 46 6.28 -9.08 16.68
N PRO A 47 6.31 -7.76 16.99
CA PRO A 47 5.54 -7.16 18.10
C PRO A 47 4.03 -7.40 18.09
N PHE A 48 3.43 -7.65 16.92
CA PHE A 48 1.99 -7.90 16.76
C PHE A 48 1.69 -9.17 15.99
N LEU A 49 2.64 -10.11 15.93
CA LEU A 49 2.52 -11.35 15.16
C LEU A 49 2.14 -11.08 13.69
N GLN A 50 2.62 -9.97 13.15
CA GLN A 50 2.26 -9.43 11.84
C GLN A 50 3.44 -8.67 11.23
N VAL A 51 3.44 -8.64 9.90
CA VAL A 51 4.32 -7.82 9.05
C VAL A 51 3.43 -6.94 8.15
N PRO A 52 3.89 -5.77 7.66
CA PRO A 52 5.27 -5.30 7.63
C PRO A 52 5.78 -4.72 8.96
N THR A 53 7.09 -4.84 9.16
CA THR A 53 7.85 -4.12 10.19
C THR A 53 9.08 -3.44 9.60
N LEU A 54 9.43 -2.28 10.13
CA LEU A 54 10.68 -1.57 9.85
C LEU A 54 11.56 -1.62 11.10
N ARG A 55 12.71 -2.27 11.00
CA ARG A 55 13.76 -2.21 12.02
C ARG A 55 14.70 -1.06 11.71
N ILE A 56 14.96 -0.21 12.70
CA ILE A 56 15.80 0.98 12.62
C ILE A 56 17.00 0.78 13.54
N ASP A 57 18.20 0.89 12.97
CA ASP A 57 19.48 0.76 13.67
C ASP A 57 19.57 -0.52 14.52
N GLY A 58 18.89 -1.60 14.11
CA GLY A 58 18.85 -2.90 14.79
C GLY A 58 18.07 -2.97 16.11
N HIS A 59 17.66 -1.85 16.71
CA HIS A 59 17.09 -1.83 18.06
C HIS A 59 15.64 -1.35 18.12
N THR A 60 15.23 -0.45 17.23
CA THR A 60 13.85 0.05 17.20
C THR A 60 13.07 -0.68 16.13
N THR A 61 11.87 -1.17 16.46
CA THR A 61 10.96 -1.80 15.48
C THR A 61 9.66 -1.00 15.42
N ILE A 62 9.31 -0.55 14.22
CA ILE A 62 8.00 0.04 13.92
C ILE A 62 7.21 -0.98 13.13
N ALA A 63 6.08 -1.41 13.67
CA ALA A 63 5.13 -2.26 12.95
C ALA A 63 3.99 -1.42 12.37
N GLN A 64 3.18 -2.02 11.49
CA GLN A 64 2.06 -1.41 10.78
C GLN A 64 2.48 -0.44 9.67
N THR A 65 1.93 -0.66 8.48
CA THR A 65 2.20 0.16 7.29
C THR A 65 2.04 1.65 7.56
N GLY A 66 0.94 2.07 8.21
CA GLY A 66 0.70 3.49 8.49
C GLY A 66 1.70 4.13 9.44
N ALA A 67 2.12 3.43 10.48
CA ALA A 67 3.12 3.97 11.41
C ALA A 67 4.49 4.09 10.74
N ILE A 68 4.88 3.11 9.91
CA ILE A 68 6.12 3.14 9.13
C ILE A 68 6.11 4.29 8.13
N MET A 69 5.03 4.45 7.36
CA MET A 69 4.90 5.55 6.40
C MET A 69 4.95 6.91 7.10
N ARG A 70 4.20 7.10 8.20
CA ARG A 70 4.24 8.33 9.00
C ARG A 70 5.62 8.60 9.60
N TYR A 71 6.38 7.56 9.95
CA TYR A 71 7.73 7.74 10.47
C TYR A 71 8.59 8.59 9.51
N PHE A 72 8.46 8.33 8.21
CA PHE A 72 9.11 9.11 7.16
C PHE A 72 8.30 10.34 6.73
N GLY A 73 6.97 10.31 6.86
CA GLY A 73 6.05 11.36 6.39
C GLY A 73 5.71 12.51 7.36
N ARG A 74 6.14 12.47 8.63
CA ARG A 74 5.74 13.38 9.74
C ARG A 74 5.97 14.91 9.56
N LYS A 75 6.29 15.39 8.36
CA LYS A 75 6.29 16.83 8.02
C LYS A 75 5.00 17.32 7.32
N LEU A 76 3.94 16.52 7.17
CA LEU A 76 2.75 16.91 6.38
C LEU A 76 1.41 16.67 7.08
N ALA A 77 0.48 17.60 6.78
CA ALA A 77 -0.79 17.91 7.45
C ALA A 77 -1.88 16.82 7.40
N THR A 78 -2.92 17.01 8.22
CA THR A 78 -4.11 16.16 8.46
C THR A 78 -4.72 15.50 7.22
N MET A 79 -4.66 16.12 6.04
CA MET A 79 -5.23 15.54 4.82
C MET A 79 -4.42 14.39 4.22
N VAL A 80 -3.11 14.38 4.45
CA VAL A 80 -2.27 13.22 4.11
C VAL A 80 -2.75 12.00 4.88
N ASP A 81 -3.02 12.15 6.18
CA ASP A 81 -3.50 11.06 7.02
C ASP A 81 -4.89 10.58 6.60
N VAL A 82 -5.80 11.50 6.27
CA VAL A 82 -7.16 11.16 5.81
C VAL A 82 -7.08 10.33 4.53
N LEU A 83 -6.36 10.79 3.51
CA LEU A 83 -6.25 10.06 2.24
C LEU A 83 -5.53 8.72 2.42
N PHE A 84 -4.52 8.68 3.28
CA PHE A 84 -3.77 7.47 3.57
C PHE A 84 -4.65 6.41 4.26
N GLU A 85 -5.38 6.77 5.32
CA GLU A 85 -6.26 5.80 6.00
C GLU A 85 -7.47 5.42 5.13
N ALA A 86 -8.04 6.34 4.34
CA ALA A 86 -9.09 6.01 3.38
C ALA A 86 -8.61 4.97 2.34
N THR A 87 -7.36 5.10 1.90
CA THR A 87 -6.76 4.12 0.99
C THR A 87 -6.54 2.78 1.69
N ARG A 88 -6.18 2.78 2.98
CA ARG A 88 -6.05 1.53 3.75
C ARG A 88 -7.39 0.81 3.94
N ASP A 89 -8.48 1.55 4.12
CA ASP A 89 -9.82 0.94 4.21
C ASP A 89 -10.22 0.28 2.89
N TRP A 90 -9.92 0.93 1.76
CA TRP A 90 -10.07 0.32 0.44
C TRP A 90 -9.23 -0.96 0.33
N ARG A 91 -7.94 -0.89 0.66
CA ARG A 91 -7.04 -2.06 0.64
C ARG A 91 -7.56 -3.19 1.51
N ASN A 92 -8.09 -2.90 2.70
CA ASN A 92 -8.65 -3.91 3.59
C ASN A 92 -9.87 -4.61 2.96
N ARG A 93 -10.76 -3.85 2.31
CA ARG A 93 -11.91 -4.42 1.59
C ARG A 93 -11.48 -5.27 0.39
N TYR A 94 -10.47 -4.83 -0.36
CA TYR A 94 -9.85 -5.61 -1.43
C TYR A 94 -9.27 -6.92 -0.90
N GLN A 95 -8.52 -6.87 0.20
CA GLN A 95 -7.96 -8.08 0.81
C GLN A 95 -9.05 -9.07 1.22
N ARG A 96 -10.13 -8.60 1.86
CA ARG A 96 -11.27 -9.45 2.19
C ARG A 96 -11.88 -10.09 0.94
N LEU A 97 -12.05 -9.32 -0.15
CA LEU A 97 -12.49 -9.89 -1.43
C LEU A 97 -11.56 -11.04 -1.86
N ILE A 98 -10.25 -10.78 -1.93
CA ILE A 98 -9.29 -11.74 -2.49
C ILE A 98 -9.21 -13.03 -1.68
N TYR A 99 -9.19 -12.93 -0.35
CA TYR A 99 -8.91 -14.08 0.52
C TYR A 99 -10.17 -14.81 0.99
N GLU A 100 -11.32 -14.14 1.05
CA GLU A 100 -12.53 -14.71 1.66
C GLU A 100 -13.69 -14.85 0.67
N GLU A 101 -13.86 -13.88 -0.24
CA GLU A 101 -15.14 -13.71 -0.97
C GLU A 101 -14.96 -13.68 -2.50
N TYR A 102 -13.84 -14.16 -3.04
CA TYR A 102 -13.44 -13.84 -4.41
C TYR A 102 -14.43 -14.31 -5.46
N GLU A 103 -14.84 -15.58 -5.44
CA GLU A 103 -15.73 -16.14 -6.47
C GLU A 103 -17.13 -15.51 -6.43
N GLU A 104 -17.61 -15.16 -5.23
CA GLU A 104 -18.98 -14.68 -5.01
C GLU A 104 -19.10 -13.17 -5.18
N GLN A 105 -18.08 -12.42 -4.77
CA GLN A 105 -18.15 -10.96 -4.65
C GLN A 105 -17.29 -10.21 -5.66
N LYS A 106 -16.50 -10.88 -6.51
CA LYS A 106 -15.64 -10.20 -7.49
C LYS A 106 -16.45 -9.26 -8.39
N THR A 107 -17.51 -9.75 -9.01
CA THR A 107 -18.36 -8.95 -9.91
C THR A 107 -18.98 -7.77 -9.17
N ASN A 108 -19.59 -7.99 -8.00
CA ASN A 108 -20.15 -6.92 -7.17
C ASN A 108 -19.09 -5.89 -6.74
N TYR A 109 -17.88 -6.33 -6.41
CA TYR A 109 -16.78 -5.43 -6.08
C TYR A 109 -16.39 -4.56 -7.28
N ILE A 110 -16.21 -5.16 -8.46
CA ILE A 110 -15.81 -4.47 -9.69
C ILE A 110 -16.91 -3.53 -10.18
N ASP A 111 -18.17 -3.96 -10.16
CA ASP A 111 -19.27 -3.20 -10.77
C ASP A 111 -19.83 -2.12 -9.84
N HIS A 112 -19.67 -2.27 -8.51
CA HIS A 112 -20.32 -1.39 -7.54
C HIS A 112 -19.37 -0.77 -6.52
N TYR A 113 -18.46 -1.54 -5.90
CA TYR A 113 -17.59 -1.01 -4.85
C TYR A 113 -16.46 -0.15 -5.42
N LEU A 114 -15.76 -0.66 -6.42
CA LEU A 114 -14.58 -0.05 -7.01
C LEU A 114 -14.89 1.30 -7.67
N PRO A 115 -15.89 1.44 -8.58
CA PRO A 115 -16.27 2.72 -9.15
C PRO A 115 -16.69 3.74 -8.09
N LYS A 116 -17.42 3.29 -7.06
CA LYS A 116 -17.83 4.15 -5.94
C LYS A 116 -16.62 4.67 -5.16
N GLN A 117 -15.60 3.84 -4.92
CA GLN A 117 -14.41 4.33 -4.23
C GLN A 117 -13.60 5.28 -5.07
N ILE A 118 -13.40 5.00 -6.35
CA ILE A 118 -12.75 5.93 -7.28
C ILE A 118 -13.46 7.29 -7.25
N ALA A 119 -14.79 7.30 -7.39
CA ALA A 119 -15.60 8.51 -7.35
C ALA A 119 -15.48 9.27 -6.02
N ASN A 120 -15.36 8.57 -4.88
CA ASN A 120 -15.13 9.21 -3.58
C ASN A 120 -13.80 9.97 -3.54
N PHE A 121 -12.72 9.37 -4.06
CA PHE A 121 -11.41 10.01 -4.14
C PHE A 121 -11.42 11.18 -5.13
N GLU A 122 -12.01 11.00 -6.33
CA GLU A 122 -12.19 12.06 -7.32
C GLU A 122 -12.93 13.27 -6.74
N LYS A 123 -14.00 13.03 -5.97
CA LYS A 123 -14.74 14.09 -5.28
C LYS A 123 -13.88 14.84 -4.27
N ILE A 124 -13.04 14.15 -3.49
CA ILE A 124 -12.12 14.79 -2.54
C ILE A 124 -11.11 15.68 -3.29
N PHE A 125 -10.60 15.23 -4.44
CA PHE A 125 -9.65 16.00 -5.25
C PHE A 125 -10.33 17.22 -5.92
N ALA A 126 -11.52 17.04 -6.49
CA ALA A 126 -12.27 18.11 -7.13
C ALA A 126 -12.68 19.22 -6.15
N THR A 127 -13.02 18.88 -4.91
CA THR A 127 -13.50 19.84 -3.90
C THR A 127 -12.41 20.67 -3.26
N ARG A 128 -11.13 20.29 -3.41
CA ARG A 128 -10.02 20.91 -2.68
C ARG A 128 -9.09 21.77 -3.53
N GLY A 129 -9.21 21.71 -4.86
CA GLY A 129 -8.48 22.61 -5.76
C GLY A 129 -6.96 22.49 -5.66
N TYR A 130 -6.43 21.31 -5.30
CA TYR A 130 -4.99 21.10 -5.26
C TYR A 130 -4.40 21.10 -6.67
N GLU A 131 -3.48 22.01 -6.95
CA GLU A 131 -2.78 22.07 -8.23
C GLU A 131 -1.40 21.41 -8.14
N GLY A 132 -1.13 20.48 -9.05
CA GLY A 132 0.16 19.82 -9.19
C GLY A 132 0.02 18.33 -9.51
N PRO A 133 1.14 17.62 -9.66
CA PRO A 133 1.15 16.23 -10.09
C PRO A 133 0.85 15.21 -8.98
N TYR A 134 0.66 15.67 -7.73
CA TYR A 134 0.44 14.84 -6.55
C TYR A 134 -0.92 15.13 -5.91
N LEU A 135 -1.41 14.21 -5.09
CA LEU A 135 -2.76 14.25 -4.50
C LEU A 135 -3.05 15.53 -3.72
N LEU A 136 -2.03 16.13 -3.11
CA LEU A 136 -2.12 17.37 -2.35
C LEU A 136 -1.32 18.52 -3.00
N GLY A 137 -1.19 18.48 -4.31
CA GLY A 137 -0.63 19.55 -5.13
C GLY A 137 0.81 19.28 -5.57
N LYS A 138 1.73 20.18 -5.21
CA LYS A 138 3.10 20.18 -5.76
C LYS A 138 4.09 19.26 -5.06
N LYS A 139 3.72 18.70 -3.89
CA LYS A 139 4.61 17.87 -3.07
C LYS A 139 4.07 16.46 -2.94
N LEU A 140 4.93 15.49 -3.24
CA LEU A 140 4.69 14.08 -3.02
C LEU A 140 4.52 13.80 -1.52
N SER A 141 3.59 12.91 -1.19
CA SER A 141 3.25 12.54 0.18
C SER A 141 3.06 11.02 0.32
N ILE A 142 2.95 10.54 1.56
CA ILE A 142 2.68 9.12 1.82
C ILE A 142 1.34 8.63 1.24
N ALA A 143 0.38 9.54 1.07
CA ALA A 143 -0.94 9.22 0.48
C ALA A 143 -0.82 8.88 -1.01
N ASP A 144 0.08 9.53 -1.73
CA ASP A 144 0.30 9.29 -3.16
C ASP A 144 0.74 7.86 -3.42
N TYR A 145 1.71 7.35 -2.66
CA TYR A 145 2.20 5.98 -2.82
C TYR A 145 1.15 4.93 -2.48
N ALA A 146 0.39 5.17 -1.40
CA ALA A 146 -0.68 4.27 -0.99
C ALA A 146 -1.73 4.17 -2.09
N LEU A 147 -2.23 5.31 -2.59
CA LEU A 147 -3.28 5.31 -3.60
C LEU A 147 -2.76 4.79 -4.95
N PHE A 148 -1.54 5.14 -5.34
CA PHE A 148 -0.93 4.63 -6.56
C PHE A 148 -0.86 3.09 -6.58
N GLU A 149 -0.41 2.49 -5.48
CA GLU A 149 -0.37 1.02 -5.33
C GLU A 149 -1.78 0.43 -5.43
N GLU A 150 -2.75 1.01 -4.73
CA GLU A 150 -4.14 0.51 -4.73
C GLU A 150 -4.78 0.58 -6.12
N LEU A 151 -4.51 1.66 -6.85
CA LEU A 151 -4.94 1.84 -8.23
C LEU A 151 -4.30 0.79 -9.15
N CYS A 152 -3.00 0.54 -9.02
CA CYS A 152 -2.31 -0.49 -9.79
C CYS A 152 -2.88 -1.89 -9.54
N VAL A 153 -3.24 -2.18 -8.29
CA VAL A 153 -3.87 -3.45 -7.92
C VAL A 153 -5.28 -3.56 -8.47
N SER A 154 -6.07 -2.49 -8.39
CA SER A 154 -7.42 -2.44 -8.95
C SER A 154 -7.42 -2.69 -10.45
N LYS A 155 -6.42 -2.14 -11.17
CA LYS A 155 -6.22 -2.38 -12.59
C LYS A 155 -5.84 -3.81 -12.94
N LEU A 156 -5.09 -4.51 -12.08
CA LEU A 156 -4.80 -5.92 -12.29
C LEU A 156 -6.08 -6.77 -12.15
N LEU A 157 -6.93 -6.42 -11.18
CA LEU A 157 -8.20 -7.10 -10.93
C LEU A 157 -9.23 -6.85 -12.05
N ALA A 158 -9.29 -5.61 -12.53
CA ALA A 158 -10.23 -5.12 -13.53
C ALA A 158 -9.49 -4.22 -14.54
N PRO A 159 -8.92 -4.78 -15.64
CA PRO A 159 -8.09 -4.04 -16.59
C PRO A 159 -8.74 -2.79 -17.18
N ASP A 160 -10.06 -2.83 -17.37
CA ASP A 160 -10.84 -1.75 -17.97
C ASP A 160 -11.28 -0.68 -16.94
N CYS A 161 -10.95 -0.86 -15.66
CA CYS A 161 -11.43 0.06 -14.61
C CYS A 161 -10.74 1.43 -14.64
N MET A 162 -9.61 1.59 -15.35
CA MET A 162 -8.81 2.83 -15.37
C MET A 162 -7.95 2.99 -16.64
N GLU A 163 -8.28 3.96 -17.51
CA GLU A 163 -7.44 4.35 -18.67
C GLU A 163 -6.10 5.03 -18.28
N TYR A 164 -5.93 5.51 -17.05
CA TYR A 164 -4.82 6.41 -16.67
C TYR A 164 -3.50 5.74 -16.22
N ILE A 165 -3.52 4.48 -15.75
CA ILE A 165 -2.36 3.86 -15.03
C ILE A 165 -1.27 3.31 -15.99
N ASN A 166 -1.46 3.36 -17.31
CA ASN A 166 -0.57 2.74 -18.31
C ASN A 166 0.87 3.32 -18.42
N ARG A 167 1.32 4.23 -17.54
CA ARG A 167 2.55 5.01 -17.73
C ARG A 167 3.68 4.79 -16.71
N ARG A 168 3.56 3.89 -15.73
CA ARG A 168 4.66 3.60 -14.77
C ARG A 168 4.91 2.10 -14.67
N SER A 169 6.19 1.69 -14.66
CA SER A 169 6.59 0.28 -14.55
C SER A 169 6.16 -0.27 -13.19
N ILE A 170 5.08 -1.05 -13.17
CA ILE A 170 4.63 -1.79 -12.00
C ILE A 170 5.66 -2.89 -11.73
N ARG A 171 6.09 -3.05 -10.47
CA ARG A 171 6.95 -4.18 -10.09
C ARG A 171 6.26 -5.50 -10.43
N SER A 172 6.98 -6.40 -11.10
CA SER A 172 6.47 -7.68 -11.63
C SER A 172 6.29 -8.78 -10.58
N LEU A 173 6.01 -8.42 -9.33
CA LEU A 173 5.76 -9.38 -8.24
C LEU A 173 4.25 -9.68 -8.11
N PRO A 174 3.86 -10.88 -7.66
CA PRO A 174 2.47 -11.17 -7.31
C PRO A 174 1.92 -10.11 -6.34
N VAL A 175 0.65 -9.72 -6.53
CA VAL A 175 0.00 -8.75 -5.62
C VAL A 175 -0.25 -9.38 -4.26
N ASN A 176 -0.75 -10.61 -4.27
CA ASN A 176 -1.23 -11.36 -3.11
C ASN A 176 -0.49 -12.69 -3.00
N GLY A 177 -0.31 -13.20 -1.78
CA GLY A 177 0.36 -14.48 -1.53
C GLY A 177 -0.39 -15.69 -2.10
N ASN A 178 -1.70 -15.57 -2.35
CA ASN A 178 -2.52 -16.63 -2.94
C ASN A 178 -2.55 -16.63 -4.49
N GLY A 179 -1.79 -15.75 -5.15
CA GLY A 179 -1.70 -15.66 -6.61
C GLY A 179 -2.94 -15.07 -7.32
N LYS A 180 -4.03 -14.79 -6.60
CA LYS A 180 -5.19 -14.05 -7.14
C LYS A 180 -4.83 -12.57 -7.24
N GLN A 181 -5.13 -11.93 -8.36
CA GLN A 181 -4.86 -10.51 -8.57
C GLN A 181 -5.74 -9.93 -9.65
#